data_AF-A0A7K2Y4Y1-F1
#
_entry.id   AF-A0A7K2Y4Y1-F1
#
_cell.length_a   1.000
_cell.length_b   1.000
_cell.length_c   1.000
_cell.angle_alpha   90.00
_cell.angle_beta   90.00
_cell.angle_gamma   90.00
#
_symmetry.space_group_name_H-M   'P 1'
#
loop_
_entity.id
_entity.type
_entity.pdbx_description
1 polymer ?
#
loop_
_entity_poly.entity_id
_entity_poly.type
_entity_poly.pdbx_seq_one_letter_code
_entity_poly.pdbx_strand_id
1 'polypeptide(L)' 'MANQHKHPVRGLRGIDDQLWRDFETAVQQAGSDRSAELRQFMEWYVGRPNAEQPIRPPAA' A
#
# COMPACT_ATOMS: atom_id res chain seq x y z
N MET A 1 -22.65 -18.21 1.50
CA MET A 1 -22.17 -16.81 1.50
C MET A 1 -20.70 -16.83 1.08
N ALA A 2 -20.38 -16.41 -0.14
CA ALA A 2 -19.06 -16.61 -0.73
C ALA A 2 -18.39 -15.25 -1.00
N ASN A 3 -17.89 -14.61 0.06
CA ASN A 3 -16.87 -13.56 -0.03
C ASN A 3 -15.73 -13.97 0.88
N GLN A 4 -15.05 -15.05 0.52
CA GLN A 4 -13.86 -15.49 1.23
C GLN A 4 -12.71 -14.61 0.73
N HIS A 5 -12.36 -13.57 1.49
CA HIS A 5 -11.14 -12.82 1.25
C HIS A 5 -9.97 -13.81 1.24
N LYS A 6 -9.29 -13.96 0.09
CA LYS A 6 -8.19 -14.92 -0.07
C LYS A 6 -7.01 -14.65 0.88
N HIS A 7 -6.95 -13.44 1.46
CA HIS A 7 -5.91 -13.00 2.36
C HIS A 7 -6.50 -12.36 3.64
N PRO A 8 -5.84 -12.55 4.80
CA PRO A 8 -6.27 -11.89 6.03
C PRO A 8 -6.11 -10.38 5.92
N VAL A 9 -7.13 -9.64 6.37
CA VAL A 9 -7.07 -8.18 6.49
C VAL A 9 -6.28 -7.81 7.74
N ARG A 10 -5.29 -6.92 7.58
CA ARG A 10 -4.52 -6.35 8.71
C ARG A 10 -4.90 -4.88 8.87
N GLY A 11 -5.42 -4.52 10.03
CA GLY A 11 -5.80 -3.14 10.33
C GLY A 11 -4.58 -2.28 10.64
N LEU A 12 -4.51 -1.09 10.05
CA LEU A 12 -3.54 -0.04 10.40
C LEU A 12 -4.18 0.88 11.44
N ARG A 13 -3.40 1.32 12.43
CA ARG A 13 -3.87 2.19 13.52
C ARG A 13 -3.26 3.58 13.40
N GLY A 14 -4.00 4.60 13.80
CA GLY A 14 -3.51 5.99 13.85
C GLY A 14 -3.33 6.65 12.48
N ILE A 15 -4.00 6.14 11.45
CA ILE A 15 -4.06 6.77 10.12
C ILE A 15 -5.32 7.62 10.08
N ASP A 16 -5.17 8.91 9.79
CA ASP A 16 -6.31 9.79 9.60
C ASP A 16 -6.98 9.58 8.23
N ASP A 17 -8.26 9.91 8.13
CA ASP A 17 -9.06 9.69 6.92
C ASP A 17 -8.56 10.51 5.72
N GLN A 18 -7.90 11.65 5.96
CA GLN A 18 -7.36 12.47 4.88
C GLN A 18 -6.14 11.81 4.27
N LEU A 19 -5.18 11.40 5.10
CA LEU A 19 -3.99 10.66 4.71
C LEU A 19 -4.37 9.38 3.96
N TRP A 20 -5.41 8.66 4.41
CA TRP A 20 -5.85 7.45 3.74
C TRP A 20 -6.38 7.71 2.32
N ARG A 21 -7.13 8.81 2.12
CA ARG A 21 -7.64 9.24 0.80
C ARG A 21 -6.54 9.79 -0.11
N ASP A 22 -5.61 10.56 0.46
CA ASP A 22 -4.46 11.09 -0.28
C ASP A 22 -3.57 9.96 -0.78
N PHE A 23 -3.33 8.96 0.08
CA PHE A 23 -2.61 7.75 -0.30
C PHE A 23 -3.33 6.98 -1.41
N GLU A 24 -4.65 6.76 -1.28
CA GLU A 24 -5.45 6.11 -2.33
C GLU A 24 -5.34 6.84 -3.68
N THR A 25 -5.40 8.17 -3.66
CA THR A 25 -5.28 9.00 -4.87
C THR A 25 -3.90 8.85 -5.52
N ALA A 26 -2.83 8.97 -4.73
CA ALA A 26 -1.46 8.86 -5.23
C ALA A 26 -1.18 7.48 -5.84
N VAL A 27 -1.69 6.42 -5.21
CA VAL A 27 -1.52 5.05 -5.68
C VAL A 27 -2.30 4.77 -6.96
N GLN A 28 -3.51 5.33 -7.11
CA GLN A 28 -4.28 5.26 -8.35
C GLN A 28 -3.59 6.01 -9.50
N GLN A 29 -3.01 7.19 -9.23
CA GLN A 29 -2.23 7.94 -10.22
C GLN A 29 -0.99 7.18 -10.69
N ALA A 30 -0.37 6.40 -9.79
CA ALA A 30 0.74 5.51 -10.11
C ALA A 30 0.32 4.21 -10.81
N GLY A 31 -0.98 3.96 -11.00
CA GLY A 31 -1.49 2.74 -11.64
C GLY A 31 -1.36 1.47 -10.78
N SER A 32 -1.32 1.62 -9.46
CA SER A 32 -1.13 0.53 -8.49
C SER A 32 -2.33 0.42 -7.52
N ASP A 33 -2.21 -0.40 -6.47
CA ASP A 33 -3.19 -0.52 -5.39
C ASP A 33 -2.55 -0.44 -4.00
N ARG A 34 -3.33 0.01 -3.00
CA ARG A 34 -2.84 0.26 -1.64
C ARG A 34 -2.14 -0.95 -1.02
N SER A 35 -2.66 -2.15 -1.27
CA SER A 35 -2.12 -3.38 -0.68
C SER A 35 -0.79 -3.75 -1.33
N ALA A 36 -0.66 -3.57 -2.64
CA ALA A 36 0.59 -3.77 -3.36
C ALA A 36 1.70 -2.84 -2.85
N GLU A 37 1.41 -1.55 -2.72
CA GLU A 37 2.36 -0.53 -2.24
C GLU A 37 2.77 -0.77 -0.78
N LEU A 38 1.80 -1.06 0.11
CA LEU A 38 2.10 -1.38 1.50
C LEU A 38 2.92 -2.67 1.62
N ARG A 39 2.65 -3.68 0.80
CA ARG A 39 3.44 -4.92 0.75
C ARG A 39 4.86 -4.65 0.28
N GLN A 40 5.04 -3.90 -0.80
CA GLN A 40 6.38 -3.53 -1.30
C GLN A 40 7.16 -2.76 -0.24
N PHE A 41 6.53 -1.78 0.41
CA PHE A 41 7.15 -1.06 1.52
C PHE A 41 7.57 -2.00 2.66
N MET A 42 6.71 -2.94 3.08
CA MET A 42 7.05 -3.91 4.12
C MET A 42 8.22 -4.82 3.70
N GLU A 43 8.23 -5.30 2.46
CA GLU A 43 9.28 -6.17 1.92
C GLU A 43 10.63 -5.45 1.88
N TRP A 44 10.63 -4.18 1.44
CA TRP A 44 11.81 -3.32 1.47
C TRP A 44 12.26 -3.02 2.91
N TYR A 45 11.33 -2.64 3.80
CA TYR A 45 11.63 -2.26 5.17
C TYR A 45 12.27 -3.40 5.98
N VAL A 46 11.86 -4.65 5.74
CA VAL A 46 12.45 -5.84 6.40
C VAL A 46 13.66 -6.41 5.63
N GLY A 47 14.10 -5.75 4.56
CA GLY A 47 15.29 -6.14 3.79
C GLY A 47 15.15 -7.46 3.04
N ARG A 48 13.97 -7.77 2.47
CA ARG A 48 13.82 -9.00 1.67
C ARG A 48 14.70 -8.98 0.42
N PRO A 49 15.24 -10.14 0.00
CA PRO A 49 15.92 -10.25 -1.29
C PRO A 49 15.01 -9.78 -2.43
N ASN A 50 15.56 -8.96 -3.33
CA ASN A 50 14.88 -8.36 -4.49
C ASN A 50 13.76 -7.35 -4.15
N ALA A 51 13.62 -6.92 -2.90
CA ALA A 51 12.69 -5.85 -2.58
C ALA A 51 13.26 -4.50 -3.04
N GLU A 52 12.54 -3.85 -3.96
CA GLU A 52 12.92 -2.54 -4.48
C GLU A 52 12.44 -1.42 -3.56
N GLN A 53 13.25 -0.36 -3.45
CA GLN A 53 12.88 0.84 -2.70
C GLN A 53 11.64 1.49 -3.34
N PRO A 54 10.55 1.73 -2.56
CA PRO A 54 9.38 2.42 -3.08
C PRO A 54 9.74 3.81 -3.60
N ILE A 55 9.24 4.15 -4.79
CA ILE A 55 9.45 5.46 -5.41
C ILE A 55 8.24 6.33 -5.10
N ARG A 56 8.49 7.55 -4.63
CA ARG A 56 7.41 8.54 -4.46
C ARG A 56 6.90 8.95 -5.85
N PRO A 57 5.60 8.81 -6.16
CA PRO A 57 5.05 9.31 -7.41
C PRO A 57 5.24 10.83 -7.50
N PRO A 58 5.47 11.38 -8.71
CA PRO A 58 5.61 12.81 -8.90
C PRO A 58 4.35 13.53 -8.39
N ALA A 59 4.54 14.70 -7.77
CA ALA A 59 3.42 15.55 -7.38
C ALA A 59 2.65 15.95 -8.65
N ALA A 60 1.34 15.78 -8.62
CA ALA A 60 0.43 16.27 -9.65
C ALA A 60 0.38 17.81 -9.68
#